data_AF-O64994-F1
#
_entry.id   AF-O64994-F1
#
_cell.length_a   1.000
_cell.length_b   1.000
_cell.length_c   1.000
_cell.angle_alpha   90.00
_cell.angle_beta   90.00
_cell.angle_gamma   90.00
#
_symmetry.space_group_name_H-M   'P 1'
#
loop_
_entity.id
_entity.type
_entity.pdbx_description
1 polymer ?
#
loop_
_entity_poly.entity_id
_entity_poly.type
_entity_poly.pdbx_seq_one_letter_code
_entity_poly.pdbx_strand_id
1 'polypeptide(L)' 'SGFNRFRNKENPLEDTKNEQIIVYMDIVNYLKPRFVLMENVVDILKLSQGFLGRYALARLIQ' A
#
# COMPACT_ATOMS: atom_id res chain seq x y z
N SER A 1 6.05 -9.43 -3.41
CA SER A 1 7.38 -9.95 -3.04
C SER A 1 8.43 -8.85 -3.17
N GLY A 2 9.12 -8.53 -2.08
CA GLY A 2 9.79 -7.25 -1.81
C GLY A 2 11.15 -7.00 -2.47
N PHE A 3 11.71 -7.97 -3.20
CA PHE A 3 13.08 -7.88 -3.75
C PHE A 3 13.17 -8.08 -5.26
N ASN A 4 12.14 -7.69 -6.02
CA ASN A 4 12.25 -7.67 -7.48
C ASN A 4 13.32 -6.65 -7.91
N ARG A 5 14.24 -7.08 -8.78
CA ARG A 5 15.37 -6.29 -9.31
C ARG A 5 14.96 -4.99 -10.02
N PHE A 6 13.69 -4.85 -10.38
CA PHE A 6 13.12 -3.72 -11.14
C PHE A 6 12.04 -2.94 -10.34
N ARG A 7 12.26 -2.73 -9.03
CA ARG A 7 11.36 -1.92 -8.19
C ARG A 7 11.81 -0.46 -8.19
N ASN A 8 10.86 0.46 -8.32
CA ASN A 8 11.13 1.87 -8.03
C ASN A 8 11.17 2.08 -6.51
N LYS A 9 12.38 2.20 -5.96
CA LYS A 9 12.59 2.42 -4.51
C LYS A 9 12.44 3.88 -4.12
N GLU A 10 12.55 4.81 -5.07
CA GLU A 10 12.45 6.25 -4.82
C GLU A 10 10.99 6.70 -4.77
N ASN A 11 10.17 6.18 -5.69
CA ASN A 11 8.73 6.41 -5.69
C ASN A 11 7.95 5.08 -5.75
N PRO A 12 7.61 4.50 -4.58
CA PRO A 12 6.93 3.21 -4.53
C PRO A 12 5.51 3.23 -5.10
N LEU A 13 4.83 4.37 -5.15
CA LEU A 13 3.44 4.44 -5.65
C LEU A 13 3.35 4.50 -7.18
N GLU A 14 4.40 4.97 -7.85
CA GLU A 14 4.50 4.96 -9.32
C GLU A 14 4.85 3.58 -9.88
N ASP A 15 5.28 2.63 -9.02
CA ASP A 15 5.44 1.25 -9.43
C ASP A 15 4.06 0.64 -9.69
N THR A 16 3.77 0.37 -10.96
CA THR A 16 2.55 -0.34 -11.44
C THR A 16 2.19 -1.57 -10.58
N LYS A 17 3.16 -2.25 -9.96
CA LYS A 17 2.90 -3.41 -9.10
C LYS A 17 2.26 -3.05 -7.74
N ASN A 18 2.29 -1.79 -7.34
CA ASN A 18 1.69 -1.29 -6.10
C ASN A 18 0.36 -0.53 -6.35
N GLU A 19 -0.09 -0.39 -7.60
CA GLU A 19 -1.32 0.30 -7.98
C GLU A 19 -2.57 -0.24 -7.26
N GLN A 20 -2.61 -1.56 -7.02
CA GLN A 20 -3.73 -2.21 -6.32
C GLN A 20 -3.92 -1.70 -4.88
N ILE A 21 -2.87 -1.22 -4.21
CA ILE A 21 -2.99 -0.60 -2.88
C ILE A 21 -3.78 0.71 -2.97
N ILE A 22 -3.57 1.49 -4.03
CA ILE A 22 -4.27 2.75 -4.28
C ILE A 22 -5.75 2.44 -4.54
N VAL A 23 -6.04 1.52 -5.47
CA VAL A 23 -7.41 1.11 -5.79
C VAL A 23 -8.15 0.57 -4.57
N TYR A 24 -7.51 -0.27 -3.76
CA TYR A 24 -8.11 -0.77 -2.52
C TYR A 24 -8.49 0.37 -1.56
N MET A 25 -7.60 1.33 -1.36
CA MET A 25 -7.86 2.48 -0.50
C MET A 25 -8.96 3.39 -1.05
N ASP A 26 -9.06 3.53 -2.37
CA ASP A 26 -10.12 4.31 -3.01
C ASP A 26 -11.48 3.65 -2.85
N ILE A 27 -11.56 2.32 -2.94
CA ILE A 27 -12.79 1.55 -2.66
C ILE A 27 -13.20 1.73 -1.20
N VAL A 28 -12.27 1.60 -0.26
CA VAL A 28 -12.53 1.81 1.18
C VAL A 28 -13.06 3.22 1.44
N ASN A 29 -12.41 4.24 0.85
CA ASN A 29 -12.81 5.63 0.99
C ASN A 29 -14.20 5.91 0.38
N TYR A 30 -14.52 5.28 -0.74
CA TYR A 30 -15.81 5.41 -1.41
C TYR A 30 -16.94 4.75 -0.61
N LEU A 31 -16.74 3.51 -0.16
CA LEU A 31 -17.79 2.72 0.50
C LEU A 31 -17.95 3.04 1.99
N LYS A 32 -16.91 3.61 2.64
CA LYS A 32 -16.88 3.93 4.08
C LYS A 32 -17.39 2.78 4.97
N PRO A 33 -16.82 1.57 4.85
CA PRO A 33 -17.27 0.44 5.64
C PRO A 33 -16.98 0.67 7.13
N ARG A 34 -17.78 0.06 8.01
CA ARG A 34 -17.58 0.14 9.46
C ARG A 34 -16.26 -0.47 9.93
N PHE A 35 -15.75 -1.46 9.20
CA PHE A 35 -14.50 -2.15 9.49
C PHE A 35 -13.72 -2.40 8.19
N VAL A 36 -12.40 -2.33 8.27
CA VAL A 36 -11.48 -2.58 7.16
C VAL A 36 -10.43 -3.59 7.60
N LEU A 37 -10.18 -4.60 6.78
CA LEU A 37 -9.08 -5.55 6.96
C LEU A 37 -8.28 -5.64 5.66
N MET A 38 -7.01 -5.27 5.71
CA MET A 38 -6.08 -5.34 4.59
C MET A 38 -4.95 -6.30 4.92
N GLU A 39 -4.98 -7.50 4.34
CA GLU A 39 -3.91 -8.49 4.48
C GLU A 39 -2.82 -8.24 3.42
N ASN A 40 -1.55 -8.43 3.81
CA ASN A 40 -0.42 -8.36 2.89
C ASN A 40 0.79 -9.11 3.48
N VAL A 41 1.76 -9.42 2.63
CA VAL A 41 3.04 -9.98 3.06
C VAL A 41 3.86 -8.97 3.85
N VAL A 42 4.67 -9.46 4.80
CA VAL A 42 5.53 -8.65 5.70
C VAL A 42 6.44 -7.67 4.94
N ASP A 43 6.80 -7.98 3.69
CA ASP A 43 7.61 -7.12 2.83
C ASP A 43 7.04 -5.71 2.62
N ILE A 44 5.73 -5.50 2.79
CA ILE A 44 5.12 -4.17 2.72
C ILE A 44 5.70 -3.19 3.77
N LEU A 45 6.15 -3.73 4.91
CA LEU A 45 6.80 -2.97 5.98
C LEU A 45 8.32 -2.83 5.78
N LYS A 46 8.91 -3.61 4.87
CA LYS A 46 10.35 -3.61 4.59
C LYS A 46 10.70 -2.77 3.34
N LEU A 47 9.82 -2.74 2.35
CA LEU A 47 10.04 -2.02 1.10
C LEU A 47 10.08 -0.51 1.32
N SER A 48 11.08 0.17 0.76
CA SER A 48 11.21 1.63 0.80
C SER A 48 11.04 2.19 2.22
N GLN A 49 11.74 1.58 3.19
CA GLN A 49 11.64 1.91 4.61
C GLN A 49 10.20 1.80 5.16
N GLY A 50 9.38 0.89 4.65
CA GLY A 50 8.00 0.68 5.08
C GLY A 50 7.00 1.71 4.53
N PHE A 51 7.34 2.39 3.42
CA PHE A 51 6.50 3.43 2.83
C PHE A 51 5.06 2.99 2.59
N LEU A 52 4.84 1.82 1.97
CA LEU A 52 3.51 1.33 1.63
C LEU A 52 2.65 1.05 2.87
N GLY A 53 3.26 0.54 3.94
CA GLY A 53 2.57 0.34 5.22
C GLY A 53 2.16 1.66 5.86
N ARG A 54 3.06 2.65 5.88
CA ARG A 54 2.74 4.00 6.38
C ARG A 54 1.64 4.68 5.56
N TYR A 55 1.70 4.54 4.23
CA TYR A 55 0.70 5.08 3.31
C TYR A 55 -0.69 4.50 3.60
N ALA A 56 -0.78 3.17 3.72
CA ALA A 56 -2.04 2.49 4.03
C ALA A 56 -2.63 2.97 5.38
N LEU A 57 -1.81 3.08 6.42
CA LEU A 57 -2.26 3.56 7.72
C LEU A 57 -2.74 5.02 7.67
N ALA A 58 -2.01 5.89 6.97
CA ALA A 58 -2.38 7.30 6.85
C ALA A 58 -3.73 7.49 6.14
N ARG A 59 -4.05 6.66 5.14
CA ARG A 59 -5.34 6.70 4.40
C ARG A 59 -6.53 6.19 5.23
N LEU A 60 -6.29 5.33 6.21
CA LEU A 60 -7.34 4.76 7.06
C LEU A 60 -7.70 5.62 8.28
N ILE A 61 -6.87 6.61 8.63
CA ILE A 61 -7.07 7.51 9.78
C ILE A 61 -7.80 8.81 9.37
N GLN A 62 -8.16 8.99 8.10
CA GLN A 62 -8.87 10.18 7.58
C GLN A 62 -10.36 10.24 7.95
#